data_AF-A0A0N8PR42-F1
#
_entry.id   AF-A0A0N8PR42-F1
#
_cell.length_a   1.000
_cell.length_b   1.000
_cell.length_c   1.000
_cell.angle_alpha   90.00
_cell.angle_beta   90.00
_cell.angle_gamma   90.00
#
_symmetry.space_group_name_H-M   'P 1'
#
loop_
_entity.id
_entity.type
_entity.pdbx_description
1 polymer ?
#
loop_
_entity_poly.entity_id
_entity_poly.type
_entity_poly.pdbx_seq_one_letter_code
_entity_poly.pdbx_strand_id
1 'polypeptide(L)' 'MPSLERLQTSLGLFFSDPNLLQSALIHSSFLHERPDQGVGLIDGERLEFLGDSILNYLTATLLFERYPQRGEGELTT' A
#
# COMPACT_ATOMS: atom_id res chain seq x y z
N MET A 1 14.05 4.34 -16.26
CA MET A 1 14.14 4.66 -14.82
C MET A 1 14.72 3.45 -14.09
N PRO A 2 16.00 3.43 -13.70
CA PRO A 2 16.65 2.27 -13.08
C PRO A 2 16.23 2.00 -11.62
N SER A 3 15.04 2.41 -11.17
CA SER A 3 14.63 2.38 -9.76
C SER A 3 13.52 1.36 -9.44
N LEU A 4 12.56 1.15 -10.35
CA LEU A 4 11.42 0.25 -10.09
C LEU A 4 11.75 -1.23 -10.32
N GLU A 5 12.50 -1.56 -11.36
CA GLU A 5 12.90 -2.96 -11.65
C GLU A 5 13.76 -3.55 -10.52
N ARG A 6 14.66 -2.74 -9.95
CA ARG A 6 15.46 -3.14 -8.78
C ARG A 6 14.60 -3.36 -7.55
N LEU A 7 13.61 -2.49 -7.30
CA LEU A 7 12.68 -2.64 -6.19
C LEU A 7 11.84 -3.91 -6.33
N GLN A 8 11.26 -4.16 -7.51
CA GLN A 8 10.50 -5.38 -7.80
C GLN A 8 11.34 -6.64 -7.57
N THR A 9 12.58 -6.64 -8.06
CA THR A 9 13.51 -7.76 -7.85
C THR A 9 13.82 -7.97 -6.37
N SER A 10 14.06 -6.88 -5.62
CA SER A 10 14.35 -6.94 -4.18
C SER A 10 13.16 -7.42 -3.35
N LEU A 11 11.93 -7.09 -3.78
CA LEU A 11 10.70 -7.53 -3.12
C LEU A 11 10.25 -8.93 -3.57
N GLY A 12 10.81 -9.45 -4.68
CA GLY A 12 10.30 -10.65 -5.33
C GLY A 12 8.89 -10.49 -5.90
N LEU A 13 8.45 -9.26 -6.14
CA LEU A 13 7.10 -8.92 -6.60
C LEU A 13 7.19 -8.20 -7.94
N PHE A 14 6.58 -8.81 -8.96
CA PHE A 14 6.54 -8.26 -10.32
C PHE A 14 5.13 -7.80 -10.65
N PHE A 15 4.99 -6.53 -11.00
CA PHE A 15 3.71 -5.95 -11.35
C PHE A 15 3.47 -6.10 -12.86
N SER A 16 2.31 -6.64 -13.23
CA SER A 16 1.87 -6.70 -14.63
C SER A 16 1.63 -5.30 -15.22
N ASP A 17 1.22 -4.34 -14.37
CA ASP A 17 1.10 -2.93 -14.72
C ASP A 17 2.13 -2.11 -13.92
N PRO A 18 3.23 -1.65 -14.56
CA PRO A 18 4.24 -0.82 -13.91
C PRO A 18 3.69 0.50 -13.37
N ASN A 19 2.60 1.03 -13.93
CA ASN A 19 1.99 2.26 -13.44
C ASN A 19 1.38 2.08 -12.05
N LEU A 20 0.93 0.87 -11.71
CA LEU A 20 0.40 0.58 -10.38
C LEU A 20 1.48 0.73 -9.30
N LEU A 21 2.67 0.17 -9.56
CA LEU A 21 3.82 0.33 -8.66
C LEU A 21 4.28 1.79 -8.60
N GLN A 22 4.27 2.49 -9.73
CA GLN A 22 4.64 3.90 -9.77
C GLN A 22 3.66 4.77 -8.96
N SER A 23 2.36 4.60 -9.13
CA SER A 23 1.33 5.28 -8.36
C SER A 23 1.42 4.97 -6.87
N ALA A 24 1.68 3.71 -6.50
CA ALA A 24 1.86 3.33 -5.09
C ALA A 24 3.05 4.02 -4.40
N LEU A 25 4.03 4.52 -5.16
CA LEU A 25 5.22 5.20 -4.66
C LEU A 25 5.14 6.73 -4.76
N ILE A 26 4.02 7.28 -5.24
CA ILE A 26 3.83 8.73 -5.41
C ILE A 26 2.82 9.23 -4.38
N HIS A 27 3.29 10.12 -3.51
CA HIS A 27 2.44 10.86 -2.58
C HIS A 27 1.82 12.08 -3.27
N SER A 28 0.64 12.52 -2.81
CA SER A 28 -0.07 13.67 -3.37
C SER A 28 0.77 14.95 -3.34
N SER A 29 1.60 15.16 -2.31
CA SER A 29 2.54 16.31 -2.25
C SER A 29 3.49 16.39 -3.45
N PHE A 30 3.98 15.24 -3.95
CA PHE A 30 4.90 15.20 -5.08
C PHE A 30 4.22 15.67 -6.38
N LEU A 31 2.95 15.28 -6.59
CA LEU A 31 2.17 15.72 -7.74
C LEU A 31 1.86 17.21 -7.70
N HIS A 32 1.59 17.76 -6.51
CA HIS A 32 1.31 19.18 -6.33
C HIS A 32 2.55 20.06 -6.56
N GLU A 33 3.74 19.61 -6.17
CA GLU A 33 4.99 20.37 -6.34
C GLU A 33 5.55 20.29 -7.77
N ARG A 34 5.23 19.22 -8.52
CA ARG A 34 5.76 18.96 -9.87
C ARG A 34 4.67 18.48 -10.83
N PRO A 35 3.71 19.35 -11.17
CA PRO A 35 2.56 18.98 -12.00
C PRO A 35 2.97 18.54 -13.42
N ASP A 36 4.11 19.01 -13.93
CA ASP A 36 4.70 18.63 -15.22
C ASP A 36 5.26 17.18 -15.23
N GLN A 37 5.73 16.68 -14.08
CA GLN A 37 6.28 15.33 -13.93
C GLN A 37 5.23 14.29 -13.50
N GLY A 38 4.06 14.77 -13.09
CA GLY A 38 2.92 13.96 -12.63
C GLY A 38 1.81 13.77 -13.67
N VAL A 39 1.98 14.24 -14.91
CA VAL A 39 0.91 14.22 -15.93
C VAL A 39 0.48 12.77 -16.23
N GLY A 40 -0.76 12.45 -15.89
CA GLY A 40 -1.35 11.12 -16.10
C GLY A 40 -1.11 10.12 -14.95
N LEU A 41 -0.40 10.52 -13.89
CA LEU A 41 -0.22 9.72 -12.69
C LEU A 41 -1.27 10.10 -11.65
N ILE A 42 -1.85 9.09 -11.00
CA ILE A 42 -2.75 9.24 -9.85
C ILE A 42 -1.90 8.99 -8.60
N ASP A 43 -2.08 9.80 -7.55
CA ASP A 43 -1.44 9.55 -6.26
C ASP A 43 -1.85 8.20 -5.67
N GLY A 44 -1.01 7.72 -4.75
CA GLY A 44 -1.20 6.44 -4.08
C GLY A 44 -2.32 6.42 -3.03
N GLU A 45 -3.01 7.53 -2.74
CA GLU A 45 -3.92 7.62 -1.58
C GLU A 45 -5.07 6.61 -1.66
N ARG A 46 -5.59 6.37 -2.86
CA ARG A 46 -6.62 5.32 -3.09
C ARG A 46 -6.08 3.90 -2.86
N LEU A 47 -4.81 3.66 -3.20
CA LEU A 47 -4.15 2.37 -2.98
C LEU A 47 -3.80 2.18 -1.51
N GLU A 48 -3.39 3.25 -0.82
CA GLU A 48 -3.16 3.29 0.62
C GLU A 48 -4.43 2.94 1.38
N PHE A 49 -5.55 3.60 1.09
CA PHE A 49 -6.85 3.30 1.69
C PHE A 49 -7.26 1.82 1.53
N LEU A 50 -7.05 1.26 0.34
CA LEU A 50 -7.32 -0.15 0.08
C LEU A 50 -6.36 -1.06 0.86
N GLY A 51 -5.07 -0.74 0.86
CA GLY A 51 -4.03 -1.48 1.57
C GLY A 51 -4.29 -1.55 3.06
N ASP A 52 -4.59 -0.42 3.69
CA ASP A 52 -4.92 -0.32 5.12
C ASP A 52 -6.15 -1.15 5.47
N SER A 53 -7.19 -1.11 4.64
CA SER A 53 -8.39 -1.92 4.85
C SER A 53 -8.10 -3.42 4.81
N ILE A 54 -7.25 -3.87 3.88
CA ILE A 54 -6.84 -5.28 3.76
C ILE A 54 -5.96 -5.68 4.95
N LEU A 55 -4.97 -4.86 5.32
CA LEU A 55 -4.09 -5.14 6.45
C LEU A 55 -4.85 -5.20 7.77
N ASN A 56 -5.80 -4.29 7.97
CA ASN A 56 -6.68 -4.31 9.15
C ASN A 56 -7.51 -5.59 9.20
N TYR A 57 -8.13 -5.99 8.08
CA TYR A 57 -8.90 -7.23 8.02
C TYR A 57 -8.04 -8.46 8.34
N LEU A 58 -6.87 -8.58 7.72
CA LEU A 58 -5.97 -9.72 7.94
C LEU A 58 -5.47 -9.78 9.37
N THR A 59 -5.10 -8.62 9.94
CA THR A 59 -4.60 -8.52 11.31
C THR A 59 -5.70 -8.84 12.31
N ALA A 60 -6.90 -8.28 12.13
CA ALA A 60 -8.05 -8.56 12.98
C ALA A 60 -8.41 -10.06 12.94
N THR A 61 -8.45 -10.65 11.75
CA THR A 61 -8.72 -12.09 11.57
C THR A 61 -7.67 -12.94 12.28
N LEU A 62 -6.39 -12.64 12.09
CA LEU A 62 -5.30 -13.37 12.73
C LEU A 62 -5.34 -13.28 14.25
N LEU A 63 -5.64 -12.10 14.81
CA LEU A 63 -5.77 -11.90 16.25
C LEU A 63 -6.99 -12.61 16.83
N PHE A 64 -8.12 -12.54 16.13
CA PHE A 64 -9.36 -13.22 16.51
C PHE A 64 -9.17 -14.74 16.58
N GLU A 65 -8.54 -15.34 15.55
CA GLU A 65 -8.28 -16.79 15.51
C GLU A 65 -7.24 -17.23 16.54
N ARG A 66 -6.18 -16.42 16.74
CA ARG A 66 -5.09 -16.77 17.65
C ARG A 66 -5.46 -16.63 19.12
N TYR A 67 -6.38 -15.73 19.47
CA TYR A 67 -6.75 -15.42 20.85
C TYR A 67 -8.26 -15.49 21.09
N PRO A 68 -8.89 -16.67 20.97
CA PRO A 68 -10.35 -16.83 21.02
C PRO A 68 -10.99 -16.49 22.39
N GLN A 69 -10.18 -16.27 23.43
CA GLN A 69 -10.65 -15.94 24.79
C GLN A 69 -10.56 -14.45 25.10
N ARG A 70 -9.94 -13.64 24.23
CA ARG A 70 -9.79 -12.20 24.44
C ARG A 70 -11.02 -11.45 23.95
N GLY A 71 -11.43 -10.44 24.72
CA GLY A 71 -12.52 -9.56 24.32
C GLY A 71 -12.09 -8.56 23.24
N GLU A 72 -13.06 -7.91 22.61
CA GLU A 72 -12.82 -6.90 21.55
C GLU A 72 -11.74 -5.88 21.92
N GLY A 73 -11.86 -5.26 23.10
CA GLY A 73 -10.91 -4.23 23.55
C GLY A 73 -9.45 -4.71 23.59
N GLU A 74 -9.22 -5.97 23.99
CA GLU A 74 -7.88 -6.58 24.07
C GLU A 74 -7.34 -7.02 22.70
N LEU A 75 -8.19 -7.12 21.68
CA LEU A 75 -7.79 -7.41 20.30
C LEU A 75 -7.50 -6.12 19.51
N THR A 76 -7.97 -4.98 19.98
CA THR A 76 -7.79 -3.66 19.34
C THR A 76 -6.74 -2.76 20.01
N THR A 77 -6.18 -3.15 21.16
CA THR A 77 -5.10 -2.44 21.88
C THR A 77 -3.80 -3.24 21.93
#